data_AF-A0A7V8WID4-F1
#
_entry.id   AF-A0A7V8WID4-F1
#
_cell.length_a   1.000
_cell.length_b   1.000
_cell.length_c   1.000
_cell.angle_alpha   90.00
_cell.angle_beta   90.00
_cell.angle_gamma   90.00
#
_symmetry.space_group_name_H-M   'P 1'
#
loop_
_entity.id
_entity.type
_entity.pdbx_description
1 polymer ?
#
loop_
_entity_poly.entity_id
_entity_poly.type
_entity_poly.pdbx_seq_one_letter_code
_entity_poly.pdbx_strand_id
1 'polypeptide(L)'
;YADHEPTRRRKLLLHRQEIRKLIGKTVEKGMTLVPTRMYFRNGHVKVAIALAKGKQAHDKRETIKRREADRETRAAVKERRR
;
A
#
# COMPACT_ATOMS: atom_id res chain seq x y z
N TYR A 1 -20.06 -25.42 3.17
CA TYR A 1 -18.92 -24.48 3.18
C TYR A 1 -19.36 -23.23 2.43
N ALA A 2 -19.77 -22.19 3.16
CA ALA A 2 -20.25 -20.97 2.51
C ALA A 2 -19.05 -20.20 1.99
N ASP A 3 -18.82 -20.27 0.68
CA ASP A 3 -17.79 -19.47 0.01
C ASP A 3 -18.00 -17.99 0.31
N HIS A 4 -17.01 -17.38 0.95
CA HIS A 4 -16.99 -15.95 1.19
C HIS A 4 -16.43 -15.26 -0.05
N GLU A 5 -17.16 -14.31 -0.61
CA GLU A 5 -16.66 -13.49 -1.70
C GLU A 5 -15.31 -12.84 -1.30
N PRO A 6 -14.19 -13.17 -1.98
CA PRO A 6 -12.85 -12.71 -1.57
C PRO A 6 -12.70 -11.18 -1.61
N THR A 7 -13.42 -10.52 -2.52
CA THR A 7 -13.38 -9.08 -2.78
C THR A 7 -14.42 -8.27 -2.00
N ARG A 8 -15.16 -8.91 -1.10
CA ARG A 8 -16.22 -8.23 -0.34
C ARG A 8 -15.68 -7.02 0.43
N ARG A 9 -16.39 -5.90 0.32
CA ARG A 9 -16.11 -4.70 1.13
C ARG A 9 -16.29 -5.00 2.62
N ARG A 10 -15.22 -4.85 3.40
CA ARG A 10 -15.24 -5.00 4.87
C ARG A 10 -15.21 -3.62 5.52
N LYS A 11 -16.12 -3.39 6.48
CA LYS A 11 -16.12 -2.15 7.27
C LYS A 11 -14.92 -2.17 8.24
N LEU A 12 -14.19 -1.07 8.31
CA LEU A 12 -13.13 -0.87 9.30
C LEU A 12 -13.72 -0.23 10.56
N LEU A 13 -13.25 -0.69 11.73
CA LEU A 13 -13.66 -0.15 13.02
C LEU A 13 -12.59 0.85 13.49
N LEU A 14 -12.97 2.12 13.62
CA LEU A 14 -12.12 3.22 14.09
C LEU A 14 -12.92 4.11 15.04
N HIS A 15 -12.23 4.94 15.83
CA HIS A 15 -12.90 5.93 16.65
C HIS A 15 -13.48 7.07 15.79
N ARG A 16 -14.60 7.65 16.25
CA ARG A 16 -15.32 8.72 15.53
C ARG A 16 -14.44 9.92 15.18
N GLN A 17 -13.52 10.31 16.07
CA GLN A 17 -12.58 11.42 15.84
C GLN A 17 -11.57 11.08 14.74
N GLU A 18 -11.08 9.84 14.70
CA GLU A 18 -10.13 9.36 13.67
C GLU A 18 -10.78 9.35 12.29
N ILE A 19 -12.02 8.86 12.20
CA ILE A 19 -12.80 8.85 10.95
C ILE A 19 -12.91 10.26 10.38
N ARG A 20 -13.33 11.24 11.19
CA ARG A 20 -13.44 12.64 10.74
C ARG A 20 -12.11 13.20 10.27
N LYS A 21 -11.03 12.95 11.01
CA LYS A 21 -9.67 13.38 10.65
C LYS A 21 -9.21 12.79 9.32
N LEU A 22 -9.49 11.51 9.07
CA LEU A 22 -9.11 10.83 7.84
C LEU A 22 -9.93 11.31 6.65
N ILE A 23 -11.23 11.55 6.82
CA ILE A 23 -12.11 12.09 5.76
C ILE A 23 -11.61 13.48 5.34
N GLY A 24 -11.40 14.40 6.29
CA GLY A 24 -10.91 15.75 5.97
C GLY A 24 -9.60 15.72 5.19
N LYS A 25 -8.63 14.91 5.64
CA LYS A 25 -7.33 14.78 4.96
C LYS A 25 -7.41 14.15 3.56
N THR A 26 -8.34 13.23 3.35
CA THR A 26 -8.54 12.56 2.04
C THR A 26 -9.10 13.56 1.03
N VAL A 27 -10.07 14.39 1.44
CA VAL A 27 -10.73 15.37 0.57
C VAL A 27 -9.84 16.58 0.28
N GLU A 28 -9.25 17.21 1.29
CA GLU A 28 -8.54 18.48 1.13
C GLU A 28 -7.21 18.36 0.39
N LYS A 29 -6.48 17.26 0.59
CA LYS A 29 -5.08 17.13 0.15
C LYS A 29 -4.88 16.13 -0.98
N GLY A 30 -5.96 15.58 -1.54
CA GLY A 30 -5.91 14.53 -2.57
C GLY A 30 -5.10 13.31 -2.11
N MET A 31 -5.11 13.03 -0.80
CA MET A 31 -4.41 11.88 -0.23
C MET A 31 -5.28 10.63 -0.32
N THR A 32 -4.66 9.50 -0.55
CA THR A 32 -5.33 8.19 -0.60
C THR A 32 -5.01 7.40 0.66
N LEU A 33 -6.01 6.70 1.18
CA LEU A 33 -5.86 5.82 2.32
C LEU A 33 -5.43 4.43 1.85
N VAL A 34 -4.32 3.92 2.36
CA VAL A 34 -3.74 2.63 1.94
C VAL A 34 -3.49 1.71 3.14
N PRO A 35 -3.72 0.40 3.02
CA PRO A 35 -3.31 -0.56 4.02
C PRO A 35 -1.79 -0.74 3.98
N THR A 36 -1.14 -0.74 5.14
CA THR A 36 0.31 -0.95 5.23
C THR A 36 0.66 -2.34 5.75
N ARG A 37 -0.06 -2.81 6.77
CA ARG A 37 0.19 -4.11 7.41
C ARG A 37 -1.12 -4.69 7.93
N MET A 38 -1.22 -6.01 7.89
CA MET A 38 -2.24 -6.76 8.61
C MET A 38 -1.56 -7.56 9.72
N TYR A 39 -2.15 -7.60 10.91
CA TYR A 39 -1.59 -8.31 12.05
C TYR A 39 -2.69 -8.86 12.95
N PHE A 40 -2.43 -9.99 13.58
CA PHE A 40 -3.36 -10.58 14.54
C PHE A 40 -3.17 -9.93 15.92
N ARG A 41 -4.28 -9.59 16.58
CA ARG A 41 -4.30 -9.14 17.96
C ARG A 41 -5.60 -9.59 18.61
N ASN A 42 -5.50 -10.31 19.74
CA ASN A 42 -6.64 -10.79 20.52
C ASN A 42 -7.67 -11.55 19.65
N GLY A 43 -7.21 -12.47 18.81
CA GLY A 43 -8.08 -13.27 17.92
C GLY A 43 -8.66 -12.52 16.72
N HIS A 44 -8.36 -11.23 16.54
CA HIS A 44 -8.86 -10.41 15.44
C HIS A 44 -7.72 -9.97 14.51
N VAL A 45 -8.03 -9.84 13.22
CA VAL A 45 -7.11 -9.21 12.26
C VAL A 45 -7.28 -7.70 12.35
N LYS A 46 -6.20 -7.01 12.69
CA LYS A 46 -6.10 -5.55 12.63
C LYS A 46 -5.37 -5.14 11.36
N VAL A 47 -5.85 -4.06 10.75
CA VAL A 47 -5.24 -3.47 9.56
C VAL A 47 -4.67 -2.12 9.94
N ALA A 48 -3.36 -1.96 9.81
CA ALA A 48 -2.71 -0.67 9.87
C ALA A 48 -2.94 0.07 8.54
N ILE A 49 -3.36 1.32 8.63
CA ILE A 49 -3.65 2.18 7.48
C ILE A 49 -2.79 3.43 7.53
N ALA A 50 -2.42 3.95 6.37
CA ALA A 50 -1.67 5.19 6.23
C ALA A 50 -2.31 6.09 5.16
N LEU A 51 -2.06 7.39 5.28
CA LEU A 51 -2.35 8.35 4.22
C LEU A 51 -1.12 8.48 3.34
N ALA A 52 -1.31 8.32 2.04
CA ALA A 52 -0.27 8.42 1.04
C ALA A 52 -0.68 9.38 -0.08
N LYS A 53 0.31 10.01 -0.72
CA LYS A 53 0.12 10.73 -1.97
C LYS A 53 0.72 9.88 -3.09
N GLY A 54 0.00 9.73 -4.19
CA GLY A 54 0.54 9.06 -5.37
C GLY A 54 1.77 9.79 -5.90
N LYS A 55 2.81 9.04 -6.30
CA LYS A 55 3.95 9.61 -7.03
C LYS A 55 3.49 10.26 -8.33
N GLN A 56 4.13 11.36 -8.73
CA GLN A 56 3.80 12.00 -10.00
C GLN A 56 4.28 11.15 -11.18
N ALA A 57 3.73 11.39 -12.37
CA ALA A 57 4.08 10.60 -13.56
C ALA A 57 5.58 10.67 -13.90
N HIS A 58 6.22 11.81 -13.66
CA HIS A 58 7.66 11.98 -13.87
C HIS A 58 8.48 11.11 -12.89
N ASP A 59 8.16 11.16 -11.59
CA ASP A 59 8.80 10.34 -10.55
C ASP A 59 8.67 8.84 -10.83
N LYS A 60 7.52 8.42 -11.40
CA LYS A 60 7.29 7.02 -11.78
C LYS A 60 8.24 6.59 -12.88
N ARG A 61 8.48 7.42 -13.90
CA ARG A 61 9.40 7.12 -15.01
C ARG A 61 10.83 6.91 -14.50
N GLU A 62 11.31 7.81 -13.65
CA GLU A 62 12.64 7.67 -13.05
C GLU A 62 12.74 6.42 -12.18
N THR A 63 11.72 6.15 -11.35
CA THR A 63 11.67 4.95 -10.51
C THR A 63 11.70 3.66 -11.35
N ILE A 64 10.99 3.62 -12.48
CA ILE A 64 10.97 2.45 -13.39
C ILE A 64 12.35 2.25 -14.02
N LYS A 65 12.93 3.30 -14.59
CA LYS A 65 14.28 3.25 -15.19
C LYS A 65 15.32 2.73 -14.20
N ARG A 66 15.33 3.27 -12.98
CA ARG A 66 16.26 2.83 -11.92
C ARG A 66 16.05 1.36 -11.56
N ARG A 67 14.79 0.92 -11.47
CA ARG A 67 14.45 -0.47 -11.12
C ARG A 67 14.84 -1.47 -12.21
N GLU A 68 14.74 -1.07 -13.48
CA GLU A 68 15.20 -1.86 -14.62
C GLU A 68 16.72 -1.95 -14.64
N ALA A 69 17.42 -0.83 -14.53
CA ALA A 69 18.88 -0.81 -14.45
C ALA A 69 19.42 -1.66 -13.28
N ASP A 70 18.82 -1.56 -12.09
CA ASP A 70 19.19 -2.39 -10.94
C ASP A 70 18.96 -3.89 -11.20
N ARG A 71 17.90 -4.24 -11.95
CA ARG A 71 17.58 -5.63 -12.29
C ARG A 71 18.57 -6.20 -13.30
N GLU A 72 18.89 -5.45 -14.35
CA GLU A 72 19.89 -5.83 -15.36
C GLU A 72 21.27 -6.01 -14.73
N THR A 73 21.69 -5.06 -13.89
CA THR A 73 22.96 -5.14 -13.16
C THR A 73 23.03 -6.39 -12.29
N ARG A 74 21.95 -6.70 -11.56
CA ARG A 74 21.87 -7.93 -10.74
C ARG A 74 21.90 -9.20 -11.59
N ALA A 75 21.26 -9.20 -12.76
CA ALA A 75 21.28 -10.33 -13.68
C ALA A 75 22.69 -10.58 -14.23
N ALA A 76 23.38 -9.54 -14.71
CA ALA A 76 24.75 -9.63 -15.21
C ALA A 76 25.75 -10.11 -14.15
N VAL A 77 25.63 -9.60 -12.91
CA VAL A 77 26.48 -10.06 -11.79
C VAL A 77 26.21 -11.54 -11.45
N LYS A 78 24.96 -11.99 -11.54
CA LYS A 78 24.60 -13.40 -11.30
C LYS A 78 25.14 -14.31 -12.40
N GLU A 79 25.07 -13.88 -13.66
CA GLU A 79 25.61 -14.62 -14.81
C GLU A 79 27.12 -14.75 -14.74
N ARG A 80 27.84 -13.68 -14.36
CA ARG A 80 29.30 -13.68 -14.22
C ARG A 80 29.82 -14.48 -13.02
N ARG A 81 28.95 -14.81 -12.05
CA ARG A 81 29.26 -15.67 -10.89
C ARG A 81 28.98 -17.15 -11.15
N ARG A 82 28.40 -17.48 -12.30
CA ARG A 82 28.14 -18.85 -12.73
C ARG A 82 29.26 -19.33 -13.65
#